data_AF-A0A848C1W8-F1
#
_entry.id   AF-A0A848C1W8-F1
#
_cell.length_a   1.000
_cell.length_b   1.000
_cell.length_c   1.000
_cell.angle_alpha   90.00
_cell.angle_beta   90.00
_cell.angle_gamma   90.00
#
_symmetry.space_group_name_H-M   'P 1'
#
loop_
_entity.id
_entity.type
_entity.pdbx_description
1 polymer ?
#
loop_
_entity_poly.entity_id
_entity_poly.type
_entity_poly.pdbx_seq_one_letter_code
_entity_poly.pdbx_strand_id
1 'polypeptide(L)'
;MELEHKNHHNITLEKYQIDRFEGDWDTFSKGKVTDFNLMIRDGSGDFFFKEIEKEENIIFSEKDLLGFVFCISGSLLVDNNELKSGEILITDNKKIKIQNNGKIFYGYVEK
;
A
#
# COMPACT_ATOMS: atom_id res chain seq x y z
N MET A 1 9.10 -0.23 14.24
CA MET A 1 10.44 -0.08 13.63
C MET A 1 10.89 1.34 13.85
N GLU A 2 12.17 1.59 14.13
CA GLU A 2 12.72 2.96 14.20
C GLU A 2 13.40 3.28 12.87
N LEU A 3 13.07 4.42 12.26
CA LEU A 3 13.74 4.98 11.10
C LEU A 3 14.42 6.30 11.47
N GLU A 4 15.65 6.48 11.01
CA GLU A 4 16.42 7.71 11.10
C GLU A 4 16.81 8.15 9.69
N HIS A 5 16.28 9.29 9.24
CA HIS A 5 16.63 9.92 7.98
C HIS A 5 17.65 11.02 8.26
N LYS A 6 18.91 10.80 7.90
CA LYS A 6 20.03 11.68 8.27
C LYS A 6 19.82 13.11 7.71
N ASN A 7 19.86 14.11 8.59
CA ASN A 7 19.55 15.52 8.29
C ASN A 7 18.08 15.82 7.92
N HIS A 8 17.17 14.87 8.16
CA HIS A 8 15.73 15.02 7.94
C HIS A 8 14.98 14.77 9.26
N HIS A 9 14.13 13.74 9.34
CA HIS A 9 13.37 13.38 10.54
C HIS A 9 13.70 11.97 11.02
N ASN A 10 13.34 11.71 12.28
CA ASN A 10 13.35 10.38 12.86
C ASN A 10 11.90 9.99 13.20
N ILE A 11 11.55 8.72 12.97
CA ILE A 11 10.20 8.23 13.22
C ILE A 11 10.20 6.81 13.79
N THR A 12 9.32 6.57 14.75
CA THR A 12 8.98 5.22 15.20
C THR A 12 7.68 4.80 14.52
N LEU A 13 7.76 3.80 13.66
CA LEU A 13 6.63 3.23 12.93
C LEU A 13 5.96 2.11 13.71
N GLU A 14 4.69 2.32 14.01
CA GLU A 14 3.73 1.31 14.45
C GLU A 14 3.16 0.53 13.25
N LYS A 15 2.43 -0.56 13.54
CA LYS A 15 1.81 -1.38 12.48
C LYS A 15 0.94 -0.54 11.55
N TYR A 16 1.16 -0.71 10.26
CA TYR A 16 0.42 -0.06 9.16
C TYR A 16 0.57 1.46 9.08
N GLN A 17 1.43 2.07 9.90
CA GLN A 17 1.86 3.44 9.67
C GLN A 17 2.76 3.49 8.43
N ILE A 18 2.59 4.57 7.66
CA ILE A 18 3.26 4.78 6.38
C ILE A 18 4.15 6.02 6.54
N ASP A 19 5.43 5.84 6.29
CA ASP A 19 6.38 6.94 6.12
C ASP A 19 6.66 7.14 4.62
N ARG A 20 6.80 8.39 4.21
CA ARG A 20 7.05 8.79 2.80
C ARG A 20 8.32 9.60 2.78
N PHE A 21 9.31 9.14 2.02
CA PHE A 21 10.62 9.76 1.94
C PHE A 21 11.23 9.54 0.56
N GLU A 22 12.18 10.39 0.18
CA GLU A 22 12.90 10.27 -1.08
C GLU A 22 13.94 9.15 -1.02
N GLY A 23 14.07 8.40 -2.11
CA GLY A 23 14.95 7.23 -2.17
C GLY A 23 16.45 7.56 -2.14
N ASP A 24 16.83 8.84 -2.24
CA ASP A 24 18.21 9.32 -2.18
C ASP A 24 18.67 9.68 -0.75
N TRP A 25 17.77 9.62 0.24
CA TRP A 25 18.11 9.93 1.64
C TRP A 25 18.93 8.80 2.29
N ASP A 26 20.02 9.18 2.96
CA ASP A 26 20.77 8.32 3.88
C ASP A 26 19.85 7.90 5.05
N THR A 27 19.29 6.68 5.00
CA THR A 27 18.30 6.18 5.95
C THR A 27 18.81 4.96 6.73
N PHE A 28 18.67 4.99 8.05
CA PHE A 28 18.99 3.89 8.96
C PHE A 28 17.71 3.29 9.55
N SER A 29 17.63 1.96 9.61
CA SER A 29 16.50 1.25 10.23
C SER A 29 16.94 0.35 11.38
N LYS A 30 16.12 0.27 12.42
CA LYS A 30 16.37 -0.57 13.60
C LYS A 30 15.11 -1.34 14.02
N GLY A 31 15.30 -2.64 14.21
CA GLY A 31 14.25 -3.61 14.56
C GLY A 31 14.12 -4.74 13.53
N LYS A 32 13.51 -5.87 13.91
CA LYS A 32 13.22 -6.98 13.00
C LYS A 32 11.72 -7.02 12.70
N VAL A 33 11.34 -6.65 11.49
CA VAL A 33 9.95 -6.55 11.02
C VAL A 33 9.82 -7.04 9.57
N THR A 34 8.59 -7.13 9.06
CA THR A 34 8.29 -7.30 7.64
C THR A 34 7.51 -6.08 7.18
N ASP A 35 8.01 -5.43 6.14
CA ASP A 35 7.46 -4.17 5.62
C ASP A 35 6.92 -4.34 4.21
N PHE A 36 6.07 -3.39 3.79
CA PHE A 36 5.60 -3.25 2.42
C PHE A 36 6.15 -1.95 1.84
N ASN A 37 6.89 -2.03 0.75
CA ASN A 37 7.54 -0.88 0.12
C ASN A 37 6.94 -0.62 -1.26
N LEU A 38 6.52 0.63 -1.50
CA LEU A 38 6.25 1.16 -2.84
C LEU A 38 7.43 2.05 -3.22
N MET A 39 8.14 1.67 -4.29
CA MET A 39 9.25 2.47 -4.83
C MET A 39 8.93 2.82 -6.28
N ILE A 40 9.00 4.10 -6.60
CA ILE A 40 8.65 4.63 -7.91
C ILE A 40 9.86 5.39 -8.45
N ARG A 41 10.21 5.10 -9.71
CA ARG A 41 11.25 5.82 -10.44
C ARG A 41 10.58 6.54 -11.60
N ASP A 42 10.85 7.84 -11.74
CA ASP A 42 10.33 8.68 -12.82
C ASP A 42 8.78 8.69 -12.88
N GLY A 43 8.13 9.05 -11.78
CA GLY A 43 6.67 9.17 -11.66
C GLY A 43 6.21 9.50 -10.23
N SER A 44 4.90 9.46 -9.99
CA SER A 44 4.29 9.63 -8.66
C SER A 44 3.39 8.45 -8.31
N GLY A 45 3.06 8.32 -7.03
CA GLY A 45 2.12 7.32 -6.56
C GLY A 45 2.07 7.33 -5.04
N ASP A 46 1.05 6.69 -4.50
CA ASP A 46 0.85 6.61 -3.06
C ASP A 46 0.04 5.36 -2.72
N PHE A 47 0.04 4.98 -1.44
CA PHE A 47 -0.81 3.91 -0.95
C PHE A 47 -1.29 4.17 0.47
N PHE A 48 -2.32 3.41 0.84
CA PHE A 48 -3.07 3.57 2.06
C PHE A 48 -3.37 2.23 2.68
N PHE A 49 -3.48 2.22 4.01
CA PHE A 49 -3.98 1.09 4.76
C PHE A 49 -5.51 1.16 4.87
N LYS A 50 -6.18 0.00 4.75
CA LYS A 50 -7.60 -0.12 5.10
C LYS A 50 -7.91 -1.50 5.68
N GLU A 51 -8.75 -1.50 6.71
CA GLU A 51 -9.42 -2.71 7.20
C GLU A 51 -10.79 -2.79 6.54
N ILE A 52 -11.06 -3.94 5.91
CA ILE A 52 -12.31 -4.23 5.22
C ILE A 52 -13.15 -5.08 6.16
N GLU A 53 -14.28 -4.54 6.61
CA GLU A 53 -15.24 -5.22 7.49
C GLU A 53 -16.56 -5.55 6.77
N LYS A 54 -16.76 -4.94 5.60
CA LYS A 54 -17.95 -5.06 4.75
C LYS A 54 -17.55 -4.76 3.31
N GLU A 55 -18.50 -4.90 2.39
CA GLU A 55 -18.29 -4.51 1.00
C GLU A 55 -17.90 -3.03 0.88
N GLU A 56 -16.83 -2.77 0.12
CA GLU A 56 -16.28 -1.45 -0.11
C GLU A 56 -15.97 -1.27 -1.60
N ASN A 57 -16.10 -0.03 -2.09
CA ASN A 57 -15.62 0.33 -3.41
C ASN A 57 -14.38 1.20 -3.26
N ILE A 58 -13.31 0.85 -3.97
CA ILE A 58 -12.12 1.70 -4.11
C ILE A 58 -12.19 2.34 -5.49
N ILE A 59 -12.05 3.67 -5.51
CA ILE A 59 -12.10 4.48 -6.73
C ILE A 59 -10.70 5.06 -6.92
N PHE A 60 -10.12 4.77 -8.07
CA PHE A 60 -8.88 5.35 -8.56
C PHE A 60 -9.20 6.56 -9.44
N SER A 61 -8.32 7.56 -9.42
CA SER A 61 -8.43 8.76 -10.24
C SER A 61 -8.21 8.45 -11.72
N GLU A 62 -8.73 9.31 -12.60
CA GLU A 62 -8.47 9.21 -14.04
C GLU A 62 -6.98 9.33 -14.37
N LYS A 63 -6.22 10.07 -13.55
CA LYS A 63 -4.77 10.25 -13.70
C LYS A 63 -3.97 9.00 -13.36
N ASP A 64 -4.52 8.10 -12.56
CA ASP A 64 -3.83 6.90 -12.09
C ASP A 64 -3.58 5.96 -13.27
N LEU A 65 -2.32 5.64 -13.54
CA LEU A 65 -1.96 4.69 -14.59
C LEU A 65 -2.33 3.27 -14.18
N LEU A 66 -2.06 2.92 -12.92
CA LEU A 66 -2.31 1.59 -12.34
C LEU A 66 -2.79 1.75 -10.90
N GLY A 67 -3.79 0.96 -10.52
CA GLY A 67 -4.18 0.71 -9.14
C GLY A 67 -3.69 -0.66 -8.68
N PHE A 68 -3.48 -0.81 -7.38
CA PHE A 68 -3.15 -2.11 -6.78
C PHE A 68 -3.83 -2.32 -5.43
N VAL A 69 -4.01 -3.59 -5.08
CA VAL A 69 -4.47 -4.06 -3.76
C VAL A 69 -3.59 -5.21 -3.31
N PHE A 70 -2.86 -5.02 -2.22
CA PHE A 70 -2.11 -6.06 -1.54
C PHE A 70 -2.90 -6.57 -0.33
N CYS A 71 -3.16 -7.88 -0.26
CA CYS A 71 -3.86 -8.48 0.86
C CYS A 71 -2.87 -8.80 2.00
N ILE A 72 -2.95 -8.03 3.08
CA ILE A 72 -2.12 -8.22 4.28
C ILE A 72 -2.59 -9.47 5.04
N SER A 73 -3.89 -9.61 5.25
CA SER A 73 -4.48 -10.72 5.99
C SER A 73 -5.94 -10.94 5.61
N GLY A 74 -6.40 -12.18 5.73
CA GLY A 74 -7.75 -12.60 5.34
C GLY A 74 -7.78 -13.25 3.96
N SER A 75 -8.98 -13.37 3.39
CA SER A 75 -9.21 -13.73 2.00
C SER A 75 -10.31 -12.82 1.46
N LEU A 76 -9.98 -12.06 0.43
CA LEU A 76 -10.82 -11.02 -0.15
C LEU A 76 -11.35 -11.46 -1.50
N LEU A 77 -12.54 -10.98 -1.85
CA LEU A 77 -13.03 -11.07 -3.21
C LEU A 77 -12.93 -9.68 -3.86
N VAL A 78 -12.07 -9.54 -4.86
CA VAL A 78 -11.84 -8.29 -5.58
C VAL A 78 -12.28 -8.47 -7.02
N ASP A 79 -13.37 -7.79 -7.42
CA ASP A 79 -14.00 -7.94 -8.74
C ASP A 79 -14.20 -9.40 -9.19
N ASN A 80 -14.63 -10.25 -8.26
CA ASN A 80 -14.85 -11.70 -8.39
C ASN A 80 -13.57 -12.57 -8.45
N ASN A 81 -12.40 -12.00 -8.23
CA ASN A 81 -11.15 -12.76 -8.06
C ASN A 81 -10.86 -12.95 -6.58
N GLU A 82 -10.52 -14.18 -6.17
CA GLU A 82 -10.03 -14.43 -4.81
C GLU A 82 -8.61 -13.86 -4.68
N LEU A 83 -8.39 -13.05 -3.64
CA LEU A 83 -7.10 -12.49 -3.28
C LEU A 83 -6.77 -12.92 -1.85
N LYS A 84 -5.77 -13.78 -1.70
CA LYS A 84 -5.34 -14.37 -0.43
C LYS A 84 -4.25 -13.53 0.22
N SER A 85 -4.08 -13.72 1.52
CA SER A 85 -2.97 -13.12 2.29
C SER A 85 -1.62 -13.32 1.60
N GLY A 86 -0.90 -12.22 1.38
CA GLY A 86 0.40 -12.18 0.70
C GLY A 86 0.32 -11.98 -0.81
N GLU A 87 -0.88 -11.98 -1.40
CA GLU A 87 -1.08 -11.74 -2.82
C GLU A 87 -1.37 -10.26 -3.13
N ILE A 88 -1.07 -9.87 -4.36
CA ILE A 88 -1.34 -8.53 -4.90
C ILE A 88 -2.17 -8.63 -6.17
N LEU A 89 -3.21 -7.80 -6.27
CA LEU A 89 -3.94 -7.53 -7.49
C LEU A 89 -3.47 -6.20 -8.07
N ILE A 90 -3.25 -6.16 -9.39
CA ILE A 90 -2.91 -4.96 -10.15
C ILE A 90 -4.00 -4.76 -11.20
N THR A 91 -4.44 -3.52 -11.41
CA THR A 91 -5.52 -3.21 -12.33
C THR A 91 -5.39 -1.81 -12.92
N ASP A 92 -5.92 -1.62 -14.13
CA ASP A 92 -6.20 -0.32 -14.75
C ASP A 92 -7.68 0.10 -14.58
N ASN A 93 -8.50 -0.73 -13.93
CA ASN A 93 -9.88 -0.40 -13.60
C ASN A 93 -9.93 0.78 -12.63
N LYS A 94 -10.74 1.79 -12.96
CA LYS A 94 -10.91 2.99 -12.12
C LYS A 94 -11.77 2.78 -10.89
N LYS A 95 -12.48 1.65 -10.83
CA LYS A 95 -13.31 1.28 -9.70
C LYS A 95 -13.22 -0.22 -9.52
N ILE A 96 -12.89 -0.63 -8.30
CA ILE A 96 -12.89 -2.03 -7.89
C ILE A 96 -13.81 -2.21 -6.69
N LYS A 97 -14.50 -3.35 -6.64
CA LYS A 97 -15.33 -3.77 -5.52
C LYS A 97 -14.58 -4.81 -4.71
N ILE A 98 -14.47 -4.57 -3.40
CA ILE A 98 -13.80 -5.46 -2.45
C ILE A 98 -14.83 -5.98 -1.46
N GLN A 99 -14.83 -7.29 -1.24
CA GLN A 99 -15.72 -7.99 -0.32
C GLN A 99 -14.93 -8.93 0.58
N ASN A 100 -15.59 -9.40 1.64
CA ASN A 100 -15.06 -10.20 2.75
C ASN A 100 -14.10 -9.43 3.68
N ASN A 101 -13.89 -9.99 4.86
CA ASN A 101 -13.09 -9.33 5.89
C ASN A 101 -11.60 -9.53 5.65
N GLY A 102 -10.83 -8.46 5.77
CA GLY A 102 -9.39 -8.51 5.62
C GLY A 102 -8.71 -7.17 5.80
N LYS A 103 -7.39 -7.18 5.74
CA LYS A 103 -6.56 -5.97 5.81
C LYS A 103 -5.82 -5.81 4.51
N ILE A 104 -5.78 -4.59 3.99
CA ILE A 104 -5.13 -4.30 2.72
C ILE A 104 -4.21 -3.10 2.82
N PHE A 105 -3.18 -3.14 1.98
CA PHE A 105 -2.65 -1.92 1.40
C PHE A 105 -3.25 -1.77 0.01
N TYR A 106 -3.71 -0.59 -0.33
CA TYR A 106 -4.15 -0.27 -1.69
C TYR A 106 -3.58 1.07 -2.10
N GLY A 107 -3.28 1.22 -3.37
CA GLY A 107 -2.61 2.41 -3.85
C GLY A 107 -2.64 2.52 -5.35
N TYR A 108 -1.97 3.54 -5.85
CA TYR A 108 -1.93 3.86 -7.25
C TYR A 108 -0.54 4.35 -7.67
N VAL A 109 -0.27 4.25 -8.96
CA VAL A 109 0.91 4.80 -9.62
C VAL A 109 0.44 5.66 -10.78
N GLU A 110 1.02 6.85 -10.89
CA GLU A 110 0.83 7.86 -11.95
C GLU A 110 2.13 8.00 -12.75
N LYS A 111 2.06 8.73 -13.88
CA LYS A 111 3.20 9.01 -14.76
C LYS A 111 3.80 10.38 -14.48
#